data_AF-A0AA87B7D2-F1
#
_entry.id   AF-A0AA87B7D2-F1
#
_cell.length_a   1.000
_cell.length_b   1.000
_cell.length_c   1.000
_cell.angle_alpha   90.00
_cell.angle_beta   90.00
_cell.angle_gamma   90.00
#
_symmetry.space_group_name_H-M   'P 1'
#
loop_
_entity.id
_entity.type
_entity.pdbx_description
1 polymer ?
#
loop_
_entity_poly.entity_id
_entity_poly.type
_entity_poly.pdbx_seq_one_letter_code
_entity_poly.pdbx_strand_id
1 'polypeptide(L)'
;MLYWIQQLKLESASMAKKIELLENSKRKLLGQSVSSCSYDELKEIEDQLQRSLLRVNQKKAQLYMEQIGQLRSQESNMLVENAKLTEMCQRVEKTSQQQWPRHSQVETEAEAAPSCSSSQRLEVDTELFIGLPKQGC
;
A
#
# COMPACT_ATOMS: atom_id res chain seq x y z
N MET A 1 -49.07 -33.77 -8.13
CA MET A 1 -48.05 -33.29 -9.09
C MET A 1 -48.46 -31.96 -9.74
N LEU A 2 -49.66 -31.86 -10.35
CA LEU A 2 -50.14 -30.61 -11.01
C LEU A 2 -50.18 -29.38 -10.08
N TYR A 3 -50.69 -29.53 -8.85
CA TYR A 3 -50.74 -28.44 -7.86
C TYR A 3 -49.35 -27.88 -7.52
N TRP A 4 -48.36 -28.76 -7.31
CA TRP A 4 -46.99 -28.35 -7.01
C TRP A 4 -46.33 -27.63 -8.18
N ILE A 5 -46.54 -28.11 -9.41
CA ILE A 5 -46.07 -27.43 -10.63
C ILE A 5 -46.73 -26.05 -10.77
N GLN A 6 -48.03 -25.92 -10.46
CA GLN A 6 -48.75 -24.65 -10.47
C GLN A 6 -48.13 -23.66 -9.46
N GLN A 7 -47.84 -24.14 -8.24
CA GLN A 7 -47.28 -23.33 -7.17
C GLN A 7 -45.87 -22.84 -7.51
N LEU A 8 -45.00 -23.71 -8.05
CA LEU A 8 -43.68 -23.31 -8.52
C LEU A 8 -43.72 -22.30 -9.67
N LYS A 9 -44.67 -22.43 -10.60
CA LYS A 9 -44.86 -21.45 -11.68
C LYS A 9 -45.22 -20.08 -11.13
N LEU A 10 -46.11 -20.03 -10.14
CA LEU A 10 -46.50 -18.78 -9.48
C LEU A 10 -45.31 -18.14 -8.75
N GLU A 11 -44.55 -18.94 -8.01
CA GLU A 11 -43.36 -18.48 -7.29
C GLU A 11 -42.29 -17.96 -8.25
N SER A 12 -42.02 -18.69 -9.34
CA SER A 12 -41.09 -18.28 -10.40
C SER A 12 -41.51 -16.94 -11.03
N ALA A 13 -42.78 -16.79 -11.39
CA ALA A 13 -43.30 -15.55 -11.96
C ALA A 13 -43.20 -14.37 -10.96
N SER A 14 -43.45 -14.63 -9.68
CA SER A 14 -43.30 -13.63 -8.61
C SER A 14 -41.85 -13.17 -8.46
N MET A 15 -40.89 -14.10 -8.46
CA MET A 15 -39.47 -13.78 -8.41
C MET A 15 -39.00 -13.00 -9.64
N ALA A 16 -39.43 -13.41 -10.84
CA ALA A 16 -39.12 -12.69 -12.07
C ALA A 16 -39.61 -11.23 -12.03
N LYS A 17 -40.85 -11.02 -11.57
CA LYS A 17 -41.41 -9.68 -11.39
C LYS A 17 -40.63 -8.86 -10.36
N LYS A 18 -40.17 -9.49 -9.27
CA LYS A 18 -39.36 -8.81 -8.25
C LYS A 18 -37.99 -8.39 -8.81
N ILE A 19 -37.35 -9.22 -9.62
CA ILE A 19 -36.10 -8.89 -10.31
C ILE A 19 -36.31 -7.68 -11.22
N GLU A 20 -37.35 -7.70 -12.04
CA GLU A 20 -37.66 -6.59 -12.95
C GLU A 20 -37.86 -5.26 -12.20
N LEU A 21 -38.59 -5.27 -11.08
CA LEU A 21 -38.77 -4.08 -10.25
C LEU A 21 -37.45 -3.57 -9.66
N LEU A 22 -36.57 -4.46 -9.21
CA LEU A 22 -35.26 -4.10 -8.68
C LEU A 22 -34.34 -3.53 -9.76
N GLU A 23 -34.34 -4.11 -10.96
CA GLU A 23 -33.57 -3.61 -12.10
C GLU A 23 -34.08 -2.24 -12.55
N ASN A 24 -35.40 -2.03 -12.58
CA ASN A 24 -36.00 -0.74 -12.88
C ASN A 24 -35.61 0.31 -11.84
N SER A 25 -35.69 -0.03 -10.55
CA SER A 25 -35.24 0.86 -9.47
C SER A 25 -33.76 1.21 -9.59
N LYS A 26 -32.90 0.23 -9.89
CA LYS A 26 -31.47 0.44 -10.13
C LYS A 26 -31.24 1.40 -11.30
N ARG A 27 -31.91 1.21 -12.43
CA ARG A 27 -31.78 2.12 -13.59
C ARG A 27 -32.20 3.55 -13.26
N LYS A 28 -33.29 3.73 -12.49
CA LYS A 28 -33.72 5.04 -11.98
C LYS A 28 -32.65 5.69 -11.09
N LEU A 29 -32.13 4.96 -10.10
CA LEU A 29 -31.07 5.45 -9.19
C LEU A 29 -29.76 5.80 -9.92
N LEU A 30 -29.47 5.13 -11.05
CA LEU A 30 -28.31 5.42 -11.90
C LEU A 30 -28.55 6.54 -12.91
N GLY A 31 -29.74 7.14 -12.93
CA GLY A 31 -30.09 8.21 -13.87
C GLY A 31 -30.36 7.74 -15.31
N GLN A 32 -30.52 6.44 -15.54
CA GLN A 32 -30.68 5.86 -16.89
C GLN A 32 -32.12 5.89 -17.42
N SER A 33 -33.10 6.10 -16.55
CA SER A 33 -34.53 6.12 -16.90
C SER A 33 -35.27 7.29 -16.26
N VAL A 34 -34.64 8.47 -16.23
CA VAL A 34 -35.17 9.66 -15.56
C VAL A 34 -36.37 10.26 -16.31
N SER A 35 -36.44 10.08 -17.63
CA SER A 35 -37.54 10.59 -18.45
C SER A 35 -38.92 10.01 -18.11
N SER A 36 -38.97 8.86 -17.44
CA SER A 36 -40.21 8.23 -16.98
C SER A 36 -40.52 8.49 -15.50
N CYS A 37 -39.66 9.24 -14.80
CA CYS A 37 -39.88 9.58 -13.40
C CYS A 37 -40.79 10.81 -13.25
N SER A 38 -41.68 10.77 -12.26
CA SER A 38 -42.37 11.99 -11.83
C SER A 38 -41.42 12.90 -11.06
N TYR A 39 -41.83 14.16 -10.84
CA TYR A 39 -41.06 15.09 -10.02
C TYR A 39 -40.85 14.56 -8.59
N ASP A 40 -41.90 14.00 -7.97
CA ASP A 40 -41.81 13.47 -6.61
C ASP A 40 -40.89 12.26 -6.52
N GLU A 41 -40.96 11.35 -7.51
CA GLU A 41 -40.02 10.21 -7.59
C GLU A 41 -38.58 10.69 -7.76
N LEU A 42 -38.36 11.72 -8.57
CA LEU A 42 -37.02 12.27 -8.81
C LEU A 42 -36.45 12.91 -7.54
N LYS A 43 -37.29 13.63 -6.78
CA LYS A 43 -36.92 14.23 -5.51
C LYS A 43 -36.58 13.17 -4.45
N GLU A 44 -37.34 12.09 -4.38
CA GLU A 44 -37.05 10.97 -3.47
C GLU A 44 -35.71 10.30 -3.82
N ILE A 45 -35.44 10.10 -5.11
CA ILE A 45 -34.17 9.56 -5.60
C ILE A 45 -33.00 10.49 -5.21
N GLU A 46 -33.14 11.80 -5.44
CA GLU A 46 -32.14 12.79 -5.06
C GLU A 46 -31.84 12.75 -3.56
N ASP A 47 -32.88 12.80 -2.72
CA ASP A 47 -32.75 12.76 -1.26
C ASP A 47 -32.08 11.45 -0.81
N GLN A 48 -32.42 10.32 -1.42
CA GLN A 48 -31.80 9.02 -1.13
C GLN A 48 -30.31 9.01 -1.51
N LEU A 49 -29.97 9.51 -2.70
CA LEU A 49 -28.60 9.57 -3.18
C LEU A 49 -27.76 10.50 -2.30
N GLN A 50 -28.25 11.68 -1.96
CA GLN A 50 -27.57 12.62 -1.06
C GLN A 50 -27.28 12.00 0.31
N ARG A 51 -28.28 11.35 0.93
CA ARG A 51 -28.11 10.68 2.23
C ARG A 51 -27.08 9.55 2.16
N SER A 52 -27.13 8.72 1.12
CA SER A 52 -26.21 7.59 0.96
C SER A 52 -24.77 8.06 0.68
N LEU A 53 -24.60 9.08 -0.16
CA LEU A 53 -23.32 9.68 -0.49
C LEU A 53 -22.65 10.29 0.76
N LEU A 54 -23.43 11.02 1.56
CA LEU A 54 -22.95 11.57 2.83
C LEU A 54 -22.41 10.45 3.73
N ARG A 55 -23.16 9.35 3.88
CA ARG A 55 -22.75 8.20 4.70
C ARG A 55 -21.47 7.54 4.18
N VAL A 56 -21.35 7.37 2.87
CA VAL A 56 -20.13 6.82 2.23
C VAL A 56 -18.93 7.71 2.50
N ASN A 57 -19.09 9.03 2.30
CA ASN A 57 -18.02 9.99 2.52
C ASN A 57 -17.58 10.07 3.98
N GLN A 58 -18.52 10.04 4.92
CA GLN A 58 -18.23 9.99 6.36
C GLN A 58 -17.40 8.75 6.71
N LYS A 59 -17.82 7.57 6.24
CA LYS A 59 -17.08 6.32 6.48
C LYS A 59 -15.69 6.35 5.83
N LYS A 60 -15.57 6.88 4.62
CA LYS A 60 -14.30 7.03 3.91
C LYS A 60 -13.35 7.95 4.68
N ALA A 61 -13.85 9.10 5.14
CA ALA A 61 -13.08 10.05 5.94
C ALA A 61 -12.61 9.43 7.25
N GLN A 62 -13.48 8.72 7.96
CA GLN A 62 -13.13 8.02 9.19
C GLN A 62 -11.97 7.03 8.95
N LEU A 63 -12.09 6.16 7.95
CA LEU A 63 -11.06 5.17 7.63
C LEU A 63 -9.72 5.82 7.27
N TYR A 64 -9.73 6.93 6.53
CA TYR A 64 -8.50 7.66 6.23
C TYR A 64 -7.88 8.32 7.46
N MET A 65 -8.69 8.87 8.36
CA MET A 65 -8.17 9.42 9.62
C MET A 65 -7.51 8.33 10.48
N GLU A 66 -8.12 7.15 10.53
CA GLU A 66 -7.54 5.98 11.22
C GLU A 66 -6.20 5.58 10.60
N GLN A 67 -6.13 5.47 9.26
CA GLN A 67 -4.88 5.14 8.55
C GLN A 67 -3.79 6.20 8.75
N ILE A 68 -4.14 7.48 8.68
CA ILE A 68 -3.19 8.57 8.94
C ILE A 68 -2.66 8.48 10.37
N GLY A 69 -3.53 8.20 11.35
CA GLY A 69 -3.13 8.01 12.74
C GLY A 69 -2.14 6.85 12.91
N GLN A 70 -2.40 5.71 12.27
CA GLN A 70 -1.51 4.55 12.30
C GLN A 70 -0.13 4.89 11.71
N LEU A 71 -0.09 5.52 10.54
CA LEU A 71 1.15 5.90 9.86
C LEU A 71 1.97 6.89 10.68
N ARG A 72 1.34 7.90 11.30
CA ARG A 72 2.02 8.85 12.19
C ARG A 72 2.63 8.17 13.42
N SER A 73 1.93 7.20 13.99
CA SER A 73 2.45 6.42 15.12
C SER A 73 3.67 5.60 14.70
N GLN A 74 3.59 4.94 13.54
CA GLN A 74 4.72 4.19 12.97
C GLN A 74 5.93 5.09 12.68
N GLU A 75 5.71 6.24 12.05
CA GLU A 75 6.75 7.24 11.79
C GLU A 75 7.44 7.67 13.09
N SER A 76 6.66 8.01 14.12
CA SER A 76 7.20 8.39 15.43
C SER A 76 8.04 7.28 16.06
N ASN A 77 7.57 6.03 16.00
CA ASN A 77 8.32 4.89 16.55
C ASN A 77 9.64 4.68 15.80
N MET A 78 9.61 4.73 14.46
CA MET A 78 10.80 4.58 13.64
C MET A 78 11.82 5.69 13.90
N LEU A 79 11.38 6.94 14.09
CA LEU A 79 12.28 8.04 14.44
C LEU A 79 12.97 7.81 15.79
N VAL A 80 12.23 7.33 16.79
CA VAL A 80 12.79 7.00 18.11
C VAL A 80 13.79 5.85 18.03
N GLU A 81 13.47 4.78 17.32
CA GLU A 81 14.38 3.64 17.13
C GLU A 81 15.63 4.03 16.35
N ASN A 82 15.48 4.80 15.28
CA ASN A 82 16.59 5.25 14.46
C ASN A 82 17.56 6.16 15.26
N ALA A 83 17.02 7.06 16.09
CA ALA A 83 17.83 7.89 16.99
C ALA A 83 18.64 7.03 17.98
N LYS A 84 18.02 6.01 18.58
CA LYS A 84 18.70 5.06 19.49
C LYS A 84 19.82 4.30 18.77
N LEU A 85 19.55 3.77 17.58
CA LEU A 85 20.55 3.05 16.78
C LEU A 85 21.72 3.95 16.40
N THR A 86 21.43 5.19 16.00
CA THR A 86 22.46 6.19 15.68
C THR A 86 23.36 6.47 16.89
N GLU A 87 22.78 6.60 18.09
CA GLU A 87 23.55 6.77 19.33
C GLU A 87 24.44 5.56 19.63
N MET A 88 23.91 4.34 19.43
CA MET A 88 24.68 3.10 19.59
C MET A 88 25.86 3.01 18.61
N CYS A 89 25.64 3.31 17.33
CA CYS A 89 26.70 3.34 16.32
C CYS A 89 27.81 4.33 16.68
N GLN A 90 27.43 5.57 17.06
CA GLN A 90 28.40 6.58 17.49
C GLN A 90 29.22 6.13 18.71
N ARG A 91 28.62 5.36 19.63
CA ARG A 91 29.32 4.81 20.79
C ARG A 91 30.34 3.75 20.38
N VAL A 92 29.95 2.84 19.49
CA VAL A 92 30.83 1.77 18.96
C VAL A 92 32.01 2.36 18.20
N GLU A 93 31.78 3.36 17.34
CA GLU A 93 32.85 4.06 16.60
C GLU A 93 33.87 4.71 17.54
N LYS A 94 33.40 5.38 18.60
CA LYS A 94 34.27 6.00 19.62
C LYS A 94 35.11 4.96 20.37
N THR A 95 34.54 3.80 20.71
CA THR A 95 35.30 2.71 21.35
C THR A 95 36.26 2.00 20.40
N SER A 96 35.93 1.88 19.11
CA SER A 96 36.77 1.19 18.12
C SER A 96 37.97 2.05 17.71
N GLN A 97 37.81 3.38 17.60
CA GLN A 97 38.93 4.31 17.36
C GLN A 97 39.96 4.37 18.51
N GLN A 98 39.57 4.02 19.74
CA GLN A 98 40.51 3.96 20.88
C GLN A 98 41.34 2.67 20.92
N GLN A 99 41.00 1.66 20.10
CA GLN A 99 41.60 0.32 20.18
C GLN A 99 42.62 0.02 19.08
N TRP A 100 42.79 0.90 18.08
CA TRP A 100 43.80 0.75 17.03
C TRP A 100 44.71 1.98 17.00
N PRO A 101 46.03 1.84 17.24
CA PRO A 101 46.96 2.94 17.00
C PRO A 101 46.92 3.25 15.51
N ARG A 102 46.55 4.48 15.14
CA ARG A 102 46.85 5.00 13.80
C ARG A 102 48.35 4.90 13.62
N HIS A 103 48.81 3.97 12.79
CA HIS A 103 50.15 4.03 12.24
C HIS A 103 50.25 5.32 11.42
N SER A 104 50.73 6.37 12.09
CA SER A 104 51.16 7.61 11.48
C SER A 104 52.42 7.31 10.69
N GLN A 105 52.34 7.26 9.36
CA GLN A 105 53.53 7.34 8.53
C GLN A 105 53.87 8.82 8.32
N VAL A 106 54.97 9.23 8.95
CA VAL A 106 55.65 10.50 8.75
C VAL A 106 56.62 10.36 7.58
N GLU A 107 56.43 11.24 6.59
CA GLU A 107 57.38 11.94 5.70
C GLU A 107 58.76 11.32 5.41
N THR A 108 59.16 11.15 4.13
CA THR A 108 60.34 11.83 3.51
C THR A 108 60.48 11.54 2.00
N GLU A 109 61.25 12.39 1.33
CA GLU A 109 61.36 12.64 -0.12
C GLU A 109 62.32 11.70 -0.89
N ALA A 110 62.18 11.72 -2.23
CA ALA A 110 63.16 11.45 -3.32
C ALA A 110 63.53 10.01 -3.78
N GLU A 111 63.15 9.75 -5.05
CA GLU A 111 63.85 9.07 -6.17
C GLU A 111 64.34 7.59 -6.12
N ALA A 112 64.18 6.96 -7.30
CA ALA A 112 64.72 5.69 -7.81
C ALA A 112 64.14 4.34 -7.33
N ALA A 113 63.43 3.67 -8.24
CA ALA A 113 63.11 2.23 -8.22
C ALA A 113 64.41 1.38 -8.41
N PRO A 114 64.49 0.10 -8.00
CA PRO A 114 63.74 -0.95 -8.72
C PRO A 114 63.33 -2.25 -7.95
N SER A 115 62.29 -2.88 -8.50
CA SER A 115 62.05 -4.33 -8.71
C SER A 115 61.60 -5.31 -7.59
N CYS A 116 60.61 -6.13 -8.02
CA CYS A 116 60.17 -7.46 -7.57
C CYS A 116 59.43 -7.57 -6.22
N SER A 117 58.37 -8.36 -6.04
CA SER A 117 57.60 -9.26 -6.90
C SER A 117 56.45 -9.85 -6.06
N SER A 118 55.22 -9.74 -6.55
CA SER A 118 54.08 -10.68 -6.40
C SER A 118 52.75 -9.91 -6.41
N SER A 119 52.39 -9.47 -7.61
CA SER A 119 51.03 -9.07 -7.91
C SER A 119 50.17 -10.33 -8.00
N GLN A 120 49.52 -10.70 -6.90
CA GLN A 120 48.32 -11.52 -6.94
C GLN A 120 47.26 -10.87 -6.05
N ARG A 121 46.77 -9.71 -6.50
CA ARG A 121 45.39 -9.34 -6.19
C ARG A 121 44.50 -10.28 -7.00
N LEU A 122 44.01 -11.33 -6.35
CA LEU A 122 42.86 -12.06 -6.87
C LEU A 122 41.69 -11.08 -6.84
N GLU A 123 41.36 -10.54 -8.02
CA GLU A 123 40.14 -9.79 -8.25
C GLU A 123 38.99 -10.78 -8.14
N VAL A 124 38.42 -10.86 -6.93
CA VAL A 124 37.20 -11.63 -6.70
C VAL A 124 36.06 -10.68 -7.02
N ASP A 125 35.38 -10.92 -8.13
CA ASP A 125 34.12 -10.26 -8.47
C ASP A 125 33.07 -10.62 -7.41
N THR A 126 32.97 -9.80 -6.37
CA THR A 126 31.84 -9.82 -5.45
C THR A 126 30.76 -8.91 -6.01
N GLU A 127 30.06 -9.34 -7.06
CA GLU A 127 28.81 -8.70 -7.43
C GLU A 127 27.77 -8.99 -6.32
N LEU A 128 27.57 -8.00 -5.45
CA LEU A 128 26.54 -8.02 -4.42
C LEU A 128 25.20 -7.66 -5.08
N PHE A 129 24.42 -8.67 -5.45
CA PHE A 129 23.08 -8.44 -5.97
C PHE A 129 22.06 -8.35 -4.82
N ILE A 130 21.60 -7.14 -4.53
CA ILE A 130 20.49 -6.90 -3.59
C ILE A 130 19.22 -6.69 -4.43
N GLY A 131 18.49 -7.78 -4.68
CA GLY A 131 17.23 -7.74 -5.42
C GLY A 131 16.57 -9.12 -5.53
N LEU A 132 15.25 -9.14 -5.79
CA LEU A 132 14.50 -10.38 -6.01
C LEU A 132 14.98 -11.07 -7.29
N PRO A 133 15.25 -12.40 -7.27
CA PRO A 133 15.74 -13.11 -8.44
C PRO A 133 14.69 -13.09 -9.55
N LYS A 134 15.14 -12.82 -10.79
CA LYS A 134 14.28 -12.87 -11.98
C LYS A 134 13.85 -14.32 -12.21
N GLN A 135 12.56 -14.60 -12.09
CA GLN A 135 11.99 -15.85 -12.59
C GLN A 135 12.08 -15.83 -14.12
N GLY A 136 12.85 -16.75 -14.68
CA GLY A 136 12.93 -16.95 -16.13
C GLY A 136 11.58 -17.39 -16.70
N CYS A 137 11.36 -17.03 -17.98
CA CYS A 137 10.20 -17.43 -18.78
C CYS A 137 10.06 -18.95 -18.92
#